data_AF-A0A1M7Y341-F1
#
_entry.id   AF-A0A1M7Y341-F1
#
_cell.length_a   1.000
_cell.length_b   1.000
_cell.length_c   1.000
_cell.angle_alpha   90.00
_cell.angle_beta   90.00
_cell.angle_gamma   90.00
#
_symmetry.space_group_name_H-M   'P 1'
#
loop_
_entity.id
_entity.type
_entity.pdbx_description
1 polymer ?
#
loop_
_entity_poly.entity_id
_entity_poly.type
_entity_poly.pdbx_seq_one_letter_code
_entity_poly.pdbx_strand_id
1 'polypeptide(L)'
;MNRINQDSIARIILRTEYSSNEARHIDHYYCGSVNLWRDFFRPDHLELLTGMREGCSRTLIDGETITYDPSWRLKVRSDQWRPPGELSQQPQPRVGRWYPQGFLSGVSGIYPQTLQPMRVISSADNLIEVDCNHPLADIPIIVRAQVESVISPTKAQRGGRCADWLEDALTNGPGIELLREHYPDFHESDRFERLDSTEDGQYYRKPRLVEHLDSQARAHLLACMAGCMSEGNHVLDLMSSVQSHLPEGLSVTGLGMNAEELQANSVLVQWLVHDLNENPVLPFAKESFDVVCCHLSFEYLLNPEQVMREAARVLRPSGQIIVSFSNRWFPEKVTRIWQKLHEFERMSYVVSVLRNAFTDFTTTSFRNWPRPKGDPHYFELQVSDPVYVVTGSKR
;
A
#
# COMPACT_ATOMS: atom_id res chain seq x y z
N MET A 1 25.09 15.22 22.85
CA MET A 1 24.63 14.59 21.58
C MET A 1 23.69 13.46 21.94
N ASN A 2 22.46 13.50 21.46
CA ASN A 2 21.44 12.50 21.79
C ASN A 2 21.77 11.22 21.01
N ARG A 3 22.33 10.25 21.72
CA ARG A 3 22.56 8.89 21.24
C ARG A 3 21.50 7.98 21.86
N ILE A 4 21.12 6.94 21.15
CA ILE A 4 20.23 5.93 21.73
C ILE A 4 20.94 5.25 22.91
N ASN A 5 20.25 5.20 24.04
CA ASN A 5 20.62 4.45 25.24
C ASN A 5 19.34 3.95 25.93
N GLN A 6 19.49 3.24 27.05
CA GLN A 6 18.37 2.65 27.80
C GLN A 6 17.33 3.67 28.29
N ASP A 7 17.76 4.90 28.60
CA ASP A 7 16.88 5.96 29.10
C ASP A 7 16.28 6.83 27.99
N SER A 8 16.75 6.71 26.77
CA SER A 8 16.31 7.52 25.64
C SER A 8 15.02 7.00 25.01
N ILE A 9 14.33 7.89 24.31
CA ILE A 9 13.28 7.53 23.35
C ILE A 9 13.79 7.87 21.96
N ALA A 10 13.76 6.90 21.05
CA ALA A 10 14.13 7.10 19.67
C ALA A 10 12.90 7.01 18.76
N ARG A 11 12.91 7.82 17.70
CA ARG A 11 12.06 7.61 16.53
C ARG A 11 12.88 6.85 15.51
N ILE A 12 12.44 5.65 15.15
CA ILE A 12 13.15 4.76 14.24
C ILE A 12 12.23 4.41 13.09
N ILE A 13 12.78 4.41 11.87
CA ILE A 13 12.12 3.84 10.70
C ILE A 13 12.68 2.44 10.49
N LEU A 14 11.81 1.44 10.53
CA LEU A 14 12.15 0.09 10.07
C LEU A 14 11.82 0.03 8.58
N ARG A 15 12.85 -0.21 7.76
CA ARG A 15 12.72 -0.42 6.32
C ARG A 15 12.94 -1.90 6.04
N THR A 16 11.89 -2.58 5.61
CA THR A 16 11.90 -4.02 5.29
C THR A 16 11.93 -4.21 3.78
N GLU A 17 12.86 -5.00 3.29
CA GLU A 17 13.04 -5.32 1.87
C GLU A 17 12.96 -6.81 1.63
N TYR A 18 12.21 -7.19 0.61
CA TYR A 18 12.04 -8.57 0.14
C TYR A 18 11.68 -8.54 -1.34
N SER A 19 11.69 -9.70 -1.99
CA SER A 19 11.42 -9.79 -3.42
C SER A 19 10.66 -11.06 -3.76
N SER A 20 9.89 -10.97 -4.84
CA SER A 20 9.38 -12.10 -5.60
C SER A 20 10.10 -12.17 -6.95
N ASN A 21 9.72 -13.13 -7.80
CA ASN A 21 10.21 -13.20 -9.17
C ASN A 21 9.76 -12.01 -10.04
N GLU A 22 8.67 -11.32 -9.66
CA GLU A 22 8.05 -10.28 -10.49
C GLU A 22 8.30 -8.86 -9.95
N ALA A 23 8.54 -8.71 -8.65
CA ALA A 23 8.62 -7.40 -8.01
C ALA A 23 9.60 -7.37 -6.83
N ARG A 24 10.20 -6.19 -6.63
CA ARG A 24 10.88 -5.82 -5.38
C ARG A 24 9.91 -5.11 -4.47
N HIS A 25 9.94 -5.42 -3.18
CA HIS A 25 9.01 -4.88 -2.19
C HIS A 25 9.77 -4.14 -1.09
N ILE A 26 9.26 -2.98 -0.70
CA ILE A 26 9.88 -2.09 0.30
C ILE A 26 8.79 -1.58 1.24
N ASP A 27 8.81 -1.99 2.49
CA ASP A 27 7.91 -1.45 3.52
C ASP A 27 8.67 -0.50 4.45
N HIS A 28 8.08 0.67 4.70
CA HIS A 28 8.55 1.64 5.67
C HIS A 28 7.57 1.70 6.83
N TYR A 29 8.05 1.35 8.03
CA TYR A 29 7.27 1.36 9.26
C TYR A 29 7.86 2.32 10.30
N TYR A 30 7.05 3.28 10.74
CA TYR A 30 7.45 4.24 11.75
C TYR A 30 7.31 3.69 13.17
N CYS A 31 8.40 3.71 13.93
CA CYS A 31 8.43 3.35 15.35
C CYS A 31 8.64 4.63 16.17
N GLY A 32 7.54 5.23 16.63
CA GLY A 32 7.54 6.60 17.16
C GLY A 32 8.06 6.79 18.58
N SER A 33 8.25 5.70 19.34
CA SER A 33 8.53 5.76 20.76
C SER A 33 9.42 4.62 21.25
N VAL A 34 10.41 4.23 20.44
CA VAL A 34 11.33 3.14 20.74
C VAL A 34 12.12 3.44 22.01
N ASN A 35 12.08 2.52 22.98
CA ASN A 35 12.92 2.56 24.17
C ASN A 35 13.62 1.20 24.36
N LEU A 36 14.95 1.18 24.32
CA LEU A 36 15.74 -0.06 24.34
C LEU A 36 15.69 -0.83 25.68
N TRP A 37 15.21 -0.21 26.76
CA TRP A 37 15.03 -0.89 28.05
C TRP A 37 13.66 -1.54 28.17
N ARG A 38 12.61 -0.91 27.62
CA ARG A 38 11.22 -1.34 27.73
C ARG A 38 10.79 -2.25 26.59
N ASP A 39 11.18 -1.94 25.36
CA ASP A 39 10.67 -2.60 24.15
C ASP A 39 11.49 -3.85 23.81
N PHE A 40 10.87 -4.79 23.10
CA PHE A 40 11.50 -6.05 22.77
C PHE A 40 12.41 -5.90 21.55
N PHE A 41 13.67 -6.30 21.73
CA PHE A 41 14.65 -6.50 20.67
C PHE A 41 15.56 -7.67 21.07
N ARG A 42 16.04 -8.44 20.09
CA ARG A 42 17.06 -9.46 20.34
C ARG A 42 18.37 -8.81 20.85
N PRO A 43 19.20 -9.52 21.63
CA PRO A 43 20.45 -8.95 22.18
C PRO A 43 21.39 -8.34 21.13
N ASP A 44 21.53 -8.96 19.97
CA ASP A 44 22.30 -8.48 18.82
C ASP A 44 21.71 -7.19 18.23
N HIS A 45 20.38 -7.09 18.13
CA HIS A 45 19.72 -5.85 17.71
C HIS A 45 19.95 -4.70 18.70
N LEU A 46 19.89 -4.99 20.01
CA LEU A 46 20.17 -3.99 21.04
C LEU A 46 21.59 -3.43 20.93
N GLU A 47 22.57 -4.29 20.67
CA GLU A 47 23.97 -3.89 20.45
C GLU A 47 24.10 -2.96 19.24
N LEU A 48 23.45 -3.30 18.12
CA LEU A 48 23.47 -2.49 16.90
C LEU A 48 22.81 -1.13 17.06
N LEU A 49 21.69 -1.07 17.79
CA LEU A 49 20.91 0.16 18.01
C LEU A 49 21.54 1.09 19.05
N THR A 50 22.21 0.53 20.06
CA THR A 50 22.81 1.31 21.15
C THR A 50 23.89 2.26 20.62
N GLY A 51 23.81 3.53 21.01
CA GLY A 51 24.79 4.55 20.64
C GLY A 51 24.57 5.19 19.27
N MET A 52 23.61 4.70 18.46
CA MET A 52 23.21 5.31 17.20
C MET A 52 22.72 6.76 17.42
N ARG A 53 22.92 7.59 16.40
CA ARG A 53 22.51 9.00 16.38
C ARG A 53 21.49 9.21 15.26
N GLU A 54 20.78 10.33 15.31
CA GLU A 54 19.98 10.81 14.19
C GLU A 54 20.74 10.74 12.86
N GLY A 55 20.05 10.25 11.83
CA GLY A 55 20.60 9.97 10.50
C GLY A 55 21.39 8.66 10.38
N CYS A 56 21.72 7.97 11.48
CA CYS A 56 22.39 6.66 11.39
C CYS A 56 21.43 5.57 10.92
N SER A 57 21.96 4.62 10.15
CA SER A 57 21.26 3.40 9.73
C SER A 57 22.08 2.15 10.04
N ARG A 58 21.42 1.05 10.42
CA ARG A 58 22.00 -0.27 10.65
C ARG A 58 21.07 -1.37 10.13
N THR A 59 21.64 -2.43 9.56
CA THR A 59 20.90 -3.64 9.21
C THR A 59 20.72 -4.49 10.47
N LEU A 60 19.48 -4.78 10.85
CA LEU A 60 19.13 -5.64 11.98
C LEU A 60 18.98 -7.09 11.55
N ILE A 61 18.36 -7.31 10.39
CA ILE A 61 18.14 -8.64 9.80
C ILE A 61 18.71 -8.61 8.38
N ASP A 62 19.53 -9.61 8.02
CA ASP A 62 20.13 -9.74 6.70
C ASP A 62 19.99 -11.17 6.17
N GLY A 63 18.94 -11.40 5.37
CA GLY A 63 18.68 -12.69 4.72
C GLY A 63 18.07 -13.75 5.64
N GLU A 64 17.71 -13.43 6.88
CA GLU A 64 16.96 -14.34 7.74
C GLU A 64 15.53 -14.52 7.24
N THR A 65 14.93 -15.65 7.59
CA THR A 65 13.57 -16.03 7.19
C THR A 65 12.71 -16.30 8.41
N ILE A 66 11.45 -15.87 8.35
CA ILE A 66 10.44 -16.37 9.29
C ILE A 66 10.18 -17.84 8.95
N THR A 67 10.24 -18.71 9.95
CA THR A 67 10.12 -20.17 9.75
C THR A 67 8.71 -20.54 9.30
N TYR A 68 8.59 -21.28 8.20
CA TYR A 68 7.34 -21.93 7.82
C TYR A 68 7.03 -23.13 8.72
N ASP A 69 5.79 -23.19 9.21
CA ASP A 69 5.27 -24.32 9.97
C ASP A 69 4.18 -25.04 9.15
N PRO A 70 4.45 -26.26 8.64
CA PRO A 70 3.47 -27.03 7.89
C PRO A 70 2.19 -27.35 8.66
N SER A 71 2.21 -27.32 9.99
CA SER A 71 1.01 -27.55 10.81
C SER A 71 -0.01 -26.40 10.72
N TRP A 72 0.42 -25.23 10.25
CA TRP A 72 -0.45 -24.07 9.97
C TRP A 72 -0.99 -24.04 8.54
N ARG A 73 -0.75 -25.09 7.75
CA ARG A 73 -1.47 -25.35 6.51
C ARG A 73 -2.67 -26.25 6.79
N LEU A 74 -3.84 -25.63 6.83
CA LEU A 74 -5.05 -26.24 7.35
C LEU A 74 -6.00 -26.67 6.24
N LYS A 75 -6.70 -27.78 6.47
CA LYS A 75 -7.84 -28.22 5.67
C LYS A 75 -9.09 -28.05 6.52
N VAL A 76 -9.97 -27.15 6.11
CA VAL A 76 -11.21 -26.84 6.81
C VAL A 76 -12.40 -27.15 5.94
N ARG A 77 -13.52 -27.50 6.56
CA ARG A 77 -14.78 -27.68 5.83
C ARG A 77 -15.38 -26.34 5.44
N SER A 78 -16.19 -26.30 4.38
CA SER A 78 -16.87 -25.09 3.95
C SER A 78 -17.79 -24.47 5.03
N ASP A 79 -18.38 -25.27 5.92
CA ASP A 79 -19.21 -24.81 7.06
C ASP A 79 -18.41 -24.09 8.17
N GLN A 80 -17.08 -24.22 8.14
CA GLN A 80 -16.17 -23.53 9.05
C GLN A 80 -15.80 -22.13 8.55
N TRP A 81 -16.04 -21.81 7.27
CA TRP A 81 -15.85 -20.48 6.70
C TRP A 81 -17.01 -19.55 7.12
N ARG A 82 -16.74 -18.69 8.10
CA ARG A 82 -17.71 -17.77 8.73
C ARG A 82 -17.13 -16.35 8.85
N PRO A 83 -17.11 -15.59 7.76
CA PRO A 83 -16.79 -14.16 7.81
C PRO A 83 -17.71 -13.41 8.80
N PRO A 84 -17.22 -12.37 9.48
CA PRO A 84 -18.01 -11.62 10.45
C PRO A 84 -19.11 -10.76 9.78
N GLY A 85 -20.28 -10.69 10.43
CA GLY A 85 -21.32 -9.68 10.16
C GLY A 85 -22.45 -10.10 9.20
N GLU A 86 -23.46 -9.23 9.10
CA GLU A 86 -24.56 -9.27 8.11
C GLU A 86 -24.11 -8.62 6.78
N LEU A 87 -22.96 -9.06 6.23
CA LEU A 87 -22.61 -8.65 4.87
C LEU A 87 -23.71 -9.18 3.94
N SER A 88 -24.31 -8.29 3.14
CA SER A 88 -25.38 -8.64 2.20
C SER A 88 -24.99 -9.78 1.25
N GLN A 89 -23.68 -9.96 1.04
CA GLN A 89 -23.06 -11.15 0.47
C GLN A 89 -21.83 -11.53 1.29
N GLN A 90 -21.85 -12.73 1.87
CA GLN A 90 -20.69 -13.29 2.58
C GLN A 90 -19.54 -13.51 1.59
N PRO A 91 -18.32 -12.98 1.85
CA PRO A 91 -17.19 -13.18 0.96
C PRO A 91 -16.89 -14.66 0.83
N GLN A 92 -16.82 -15.15 -0.41
CA GLN A 92 -16.49 -16.54 -0.69
C GLN A 92 -14.97 -16.74 -0.72
N PRO A 93 -14.45 -17.90 -0.31
CA PRO A 93 -13.02 -18.20 -0.39
C PRO A 93 -12.59 -18.29 -1.84
N ARG A 94 -11.59 -17.49 -2.22
CA ARG A 94 -11.03 -17.43 -3.58
C ARG A 94 -9.57 -17.85 -3.58
N VAL A 95 -9.20 -18.75 -4.48
CA VAL A 95 -7.83 -19.29 -4.55
C VAL A 95 -6.81 -18.16 -4.75
N GLY A 96 -5.74 -18.23 -3.96
CA GLY A 96 -4.64 -17.27 -3.93
C GLY A 96 -4.94 -15.95 -3.20
N ARG A 97 -6.20 -15.67 -2.82
CA ARG A 97 -6.61 -14.46 -2.10
C ARG A 97 -6.35 -14.56 -0.59
N TRP A 98 -6.26 -13.40 0.05
CA TRP A 98 -5.99 -13.26 1.48
C TRP A 98 -7.22 -12.81 2.27
N TYR A 99 -7.36 -13.37 3.47
CA TYR A 99 -8.48 -13.10 4.38
C TYR A 99 -8.00 -13.12 5.83
N PRO A 100 -8.70 -12.47 6.78
CA PRO A 100 -8.42 -12.64 8.20
C PRO A 100 -8.64 -14.09 8.65
N GLN A 101 -7.72 -14.64 9.44
CA GLN A 101 -7.84 -15.98 10.02
C GLN A 101 -9.16 -16.14 10.81
N GLY A 102 -9.67 -15.07 11.43
CA GLY A 102 -10.94 -15.07 12.15
C GLY A 102 -12.18 -15.39 11.29
N PHE A 103 -12.04 -15.51 9.96
CA PHE A 103 -13.08 -16.09 9.11
C PHE A 103 -13.22 -17.61 9.31
N LEU A 104 -12.26 -18.27 9.97
CA LEU A 104 -12.36 -19.69 10.30
C LEU A 104 -13.00 -19.87 11.68
N SER A 105 -13.93 -20.82 11.77
CA SER A 105 -14.58 -21.22 13.01
C SER A 105 -14.22 -22.65 13.41
N GLY A 106 -14.13 -22.89 14.72
CA GLY A 106 -13.79 -24.22 15.26
C GLY A 106 -12.34 -24.65 15.04
N VAL A 107 -11.44 -23.71 14.78
CA VAL A 107 -9.98 -23.96 14.64
C VAL A 107 -9.28 -23.48 15.91
N SER A 108 -8.44 -24.34 16.50
CA SER A 108 -7.72 -24.00 17.74
C SER A 108 -6.79 -22.80 17.53
N GLY A 109 -6.82 -21.84 18.46
CA GLY A 109 -6.00 -20.63 18.40
C GLY A 109 -6.52 -19.53 17.47
N ILE A 110 -7.58 -19.78 16.72
CA ILE A 110 -8.22 -18.81 15.83
C ILE A 110 -9.57 -18.39 16.42
N TYR A 111 -9.75 -17.09 16.58
CA TYR A 111 -10.96 -16.46 17.11
C TYR A 111 -11.53 -15.50 16.07
N PRO A 112 -12.82 -15.10 16.14
CA PRO A 112 -13.42 -14.17 15.18
C PRO A 112 -12.68 -12.83 15.04
N GLN A 113 -11.92 -12.42 16.07
CA GLN A 113 -11.12 -11.19 16.09
C GLN A 113 -9.67 -11.40 15.63
N THR A 114 -9.26 -12.61 15.25
CA THR A 114 -7.91 -12.90 14.74
C THR A 114 -7.75 -12.26 13.36
N LEU A 115 -7.11 -11.09 13.32
CA LEU A 115 -6.91 -10.31 12.09
C LEU A 115 -5.71 -10.77 11.27
N GLN A 116 -4.86 -11.65 11.82
CA GLN A 116 -3.72 -12.21 11.09
C GLN A 116 -4.18 -12.75 9.74
N PRO A 117 -3.47 -12.43 8.65
CA PRO A 117 -3.85 -12.87 7.32
C PRO A 117 -3.70 -14.40 7.18
N MET A 118 -4.56 -14.99 6.38
CA MET A 118 -4.44 -16.35 5.84
C MET A 118 -4.68 -16.32 4.33
N ARG A 119 -4.01 -17.20 3.62
CA ARG A 119 -4.15 -17.35 2.16
C ARG A 119 -4.97 -18.58 1.84
N VAL A 120 -5.93 -18.46 0.92
CA VAL A 120 -6.64 -19.64 0.39
C VAL A 120 -5.77 -20.32 -0.66
N ILE A 121 -5.46 -21.59 -0.46
CA ILE A 121 -4.58 -22.39 -1.34
C ILE A 121 -5.40 -23.17 -2.36
N SER A 122 -6.49 -23.78 -1.91
CA SER A 122 -7.45 -24.46 -2.78
C SER A 122 -8.86 -24.37 -2.21
N SER A 123 -9.86 -24.44 -3.08
CA SER A 123 -11.27 -24.43 -2.70
C SER A 123 -12.01 -25.41 -3.61
N ALA A 124 -12.56 -26.46 -3.01
CA ALA A 124 -13.38 -27.47 -3.67
C ALA A 124 -14.65 -27.71 -2.82
N ASP A 125 -15.74 -28.20 -3.43
CA ASP A 125 -17.13 -28.16 -2.91
C ASP A 125 -17.33 -28.22 -1.38
N ASN A 126 -16.63 -29.11 -0.67
CA ASN A 126 -16.76 -29.27 0.80
C ASN A 126 -15.48 -29.00 1.60
N LEU A 127 -14.37 -28.65 0.95
CA LEU A 127 -13.06 -28.52 1.58
C LEU A 127 -12.31 -27.29 1.06
N ILE A 128 -11.86 -26.47 1.99
CA ILE A 128 -11.01 -25.32 1.72
C ILE A 128 -9.66 -25.61 2.36
N GLU A 129 -8.59 -25.44 1.58
CA GLU A 129 -7.23 -25.47 2.10
C GLU A 129 -6.73 -24.04 2.26
N VAL A 130 -6.22 -23.72 3.44
CA VAL A 130 -5.72 -22.40 3.79
C VAL A 130 -4.32 -22.50 4.37
N ASP A 131 -3.52 -21.47 4.14
CA ASP A 131 -2.22 -21.28 4.76
C ASP A 131 -2.30 -20.12 5.74
N CYS A 132 -2.14 -20.42 7.02
CA CYS A 132 -2.18 -19.47 8.12
C CYS A 132 -0.78 -19.04 8.59
N ASN A 133 0.28 -19.43 7.88
CA ASN A 133 1.64 -18.97 8.15
C ASN A 133 1.80 -17.46 7.92
N HIS A 134 2.87 -16.90 8.49
CA HIS A 134 3.25 -15.52 8.22
C HIS A 134 3.44 -15.29 6.70
N PRO A 135 2.96 -14.18 6.11
CA PRO A 135 3.08 -13.94 4.66
C PRO A 135 4.52 -13.88 4.13
N LEU A 136 5.50 -13.63 4.99
CA LEU A 136 6.95 -13.70 4.71
C LEU A 136 7.61 -15.04 5.10
N ALA A 137 6.84 -16.08 5.44
CA ALA A 137 7.42 -17.38 5.75
C ALA A 137 8.28 -17.92 4.59
N ASP A 138 9.48 -18.38 4.93
CA ASP A 138 10.57 -18.83 4.04
C ASP A 138 11.02 -17.78 2.98
N ILE A 139 10.68 -16.50 3.18
CA ILE A 139 11.15 -15.41 2.32
C ILE A 139 12.32 -14.70 3.01
N PRO A 140 13.52 -14.66 2.39
CA PRO A 140 14.63 -13.89 2.92
C PRO A 140 14.27 -12.41 2.96
N ILE A 141 14.48 -11.78 4.11
CA ILE A 141 14.22 -10.35 4.30
C ILE A 141 15.47 -9.60 4.74
N ILE A 142 15.51 -8.32 4.40
CA ILE A 142 16.48 -7.38 4.95
C ILE A 142 15.72 -6.32 5.73
N VAL A 143 16.03 -6.13 7.01
CA VAL A 143 15.43 -5.08 7.84
C VAL A 143 16.50 -4.08 8.26
N ARG A 144 16.33 -2.82 7.87
CA ARG A 144 17.22 -1.71 8.23
C ARG A 144 16.52 -0.76 9.19
N ALA A 145 17.15 -0.47 10.32
CA ALA A 145 16.71 0.54 11.27
C ALA A 145 17.43 1.86 11.00
N GLN A 146 16.66 2.91 10.69
CA GLN A 146 17.16 4.27 10.53
C GLN A 146 16.65 5.15 11.66
N VAL A 147 17.55 5.87 12.32
CA VAL A 147 17.19 6.78 13.43
C VAL A 147 16.77 8.13 12.88
N GLU A 148 15.51 8.47 13.03
CA GLU A 148 14.96 9.78 12.65
C GLU A 148 15.29 10.83 13.70
N SER A 149 15.18 10.51 15.00
CA SER A 149 15.62 11.41 16.07
C SER A 149 15.77 10.66 17.40
N VAL A 150 16.50 11.28 18.33
CA VAL A 150 16.67 10.77 19.69
C VAL A 150 16.30 11.84 20.70
N ILE A 151 15.40 11.49 21.60
CA ILE A 151 14.83 12.35 22.64
C ILE A 151 15.30 11.83 23.99
N SER A 152 16.00 12.67 24.74
CA SER A 152 16.31 12.41 26.16
C SER A 152 15.14 12.90 27.01
N PRO A 153 14.40 12.02 27.71
CA PRO A 153 13.26 12.46 28.50
C PRO A 153 13.72 13.34 29.67
N THR A 154 12.99 14.43 29.93
CA THR A 154 13.27 15.39 31.03
C THR A 154 12.88 14.87 32.41
N LYS A 155 12.16 13.74 32.48
CA LYS A 155 11.78 13.02 33.70
C LYS A 155 11.91 11.52 33.47
N ALA A 156 12.23 10.78 34.52
CA ALA A 156 12.20 9.31 34.50
C ALA A 156 10.81 8.83 34.07
N GLN A 157 10.75 8.03 33.01
CA GLN A 157 9.49 7.44 32.56
C GLN A 157 9.11 6.28 33.51
N ARG A 158 7.92 6.35 34.11
CA ARG A 158 7.37 5.31 34.98
C ARG A 158 6.14 4.67 34.33
N GLY A 159 6.22 4.30 33.05
CA GLY A 159 5.12 3.68 32.29
C GLY A 159 5.35 3.65 30.78
N GLY A 160 4.50 2.91 30.05
CA GLY A 160 4.51 2.78 28.59
C GLY A 160 4.11 1.38 28.12
N ARG A 161 3.60 1.25 26.89
CA ARG A 161 3.39 -0.06 26.24
C ARG A 161 4.76 -0.67 25.91
N CYS A 162 5.02 -1.89 26.36
CA CYS A 162 6.10 -2.71 25.82
C CYS A 162 5.68 -3.14 24.41
N ALA A 163 6.45 -2.72 23.40
CA ALA A 163 6.20 -3.05 22.01
C ALA A 163 7.27 -4.01 21.49
N ASP A 164 6.86 -4.94 20.63
CA ASP A 164 7.77 -5.63 19.73
C ASP A 164 7.66 -4.93 18.37
N TRP A 165 8.56 -3.98 18.14
CA TRP A 165 8.50 -3.14 16.95
C TRP A 165 8.80 -3.91 15.67
N LEU A 166 9.59 -4.98 15.75
CA LEU A 166 9.87 -5.82 14.59
C LEU A 166 8.64 -6.67 14.25
N GLU A 167 8.00 -7.27 15.25
CA GLU A 167 6.75 -8.01 15.04
C GLU A 167 5.64 -7.08 14.51
N ASP A 168 5.43 -5.91 15.13
CA ASP A 168 4.43 -4.91 14.69
C ASP A 168 4.71 -4.44 13.24
N ALA A 169 5.99 -4.33 12.86
CA ALA A 169 6.42 -3.94 11.52
C ALA A 169 6.44 -5.08 10.50
N LEU A 170 6.39 -6.36 10.89
CA LEU A 170 6.38 -7.46 9.93
C LEU A 170 4.99 -8.08 9.80
N THR A 171 4.18 -7.96 10.84
CA THR A 171 2.83 -8.52 10.90
C THR A 171 1.83 -7.68 10.10
N ASN A 172 0.82 -8.36 9.55
CA ASN A 172 -0.36 -7.76 8.93
C ASN A 172 -0.07 -6.88 7.69
N GLY A 173 0.75 -7.36 6.77
CA GLY A 173 0.96 -6.66 5.51
C GLY A 173 2.09 -7.24 4.68
N PRO A 174 3.35 -6.98 5.06
CA PRO A 174 4.50 -7.42 4.29
C PRO A 174 4.45 -8.90 3.92
N GLY A 175 4.60 -9.19 2.64
CA GLY A 175 4.58 -10.54 2.07
C GLY A 175 3.24 -10.98 1.49
N ILE A 176 2.13 -10.28 1.78
CA ILE A 176 0.81 -10.54 1.19
C ILE A 176 0.83 -10.25 -0.32
N GLU A 177 1.55 -9.21 -0.71
CA GLU A 177 1.65 -8.76 -2.09
C GLU A 177 2.53 -9.66 -2.97
N LEU A 178 3.22 -10.64 -2.36
CA LEU A 178 4.07 -11.58 -3.08
C LEU A 178 3.23 -12.45 -4.01
N LEU A 179 3.58 -12.43 -5.29
CA LEU A 179 2.99 -13.30 -6.30
C LEU A 179 3.60 -14.70 -6.17
N ARG A 180 2.93 -15.55 -5.39
CA ARG A 180 3.33 -16.94 -5.07
C ARG A 180 2.71 -17.95 -6.06
N GLU A 181 2.98 -19.24 -5.84
CA GLU A 181 2.29 -20.34 -6.55
C GLU A 181 0.77 -20.18 -6.42
N HIS A 182 0.06 -20.33 -7.55
CA HIS A 182 -1.34 -19.94 -7.78
C HIS A 182 -1.60 -18.44 -7.65
N TYR A 183 -1.69 -17.77 -8.80
CA TYR A 183 -1.98 -16.34 -8.85
C TYR A 183 -3.33 -16.04 -8.17
N PRO A 184 -3.46 -14.95 -7.39
CA PRO A 184 -4.72 -14.64 -6.74
C PRO A 184 -5.86 -14.42 -7.76
N ASP A 185 -7.01 -15.04 -7.51
CA ASP A 185 -8.22 -14.84 -8.33
C ASP A 185 -8.81 -13.45 -8.06
N PHE A 186 -8.52 -12.52 -8.97
CA PHE A 186 -9.10 -11.18 -9.00
C PHE A 186 -10.29 -11.06 -9.98
N HIS A 187 -10.77 -12.16 -10.56
CA HIS A 187 -11.74 -12.15 -11.66
C HIS A 187 -13.17 -12.45 -11.23
N GLU A 188 -13.53 -12.08 -10.00
CA GLU A 188 -14.92 -12.12 -9.53
C GLU A 188 -15.84 -11.34 -10.50
N SER A 189 -17.06 -11.84 -10.73
CA SER A 189 -17.99 -11.26 -11.69
C SER A 189 -18.47 -9.87 -11.28
N ASP A 190 -18.60 -9.64 -9.98
CA ASP A 190 -19.07 -8.41 -9.36
C ASP A 190 -17.93 -7.42 -9.01
N ARG A 191 -16.69 -7.73 -9.41
CA ARG A 191 -15.47 -7.02 -8.95
C ARG A 191 -15.50 -5.52 -9.19
N PHE A 192 -16.12 -5.08 -10.29
CA PHE A 192 -16.22 -3.67 -10.68
C PHE A 192 -17.56 -3.04 -10.31
N GLU A 193 -18.46 -3.75 -9.62
CA GLU A 193 -19.67 -3.14 -9.06
C GLU A 193 -19.29 -2.07 -8.03
N ARG A 194 -20.13 -1.05 -7.91
CA ARG A 194 -19.98 0.06 -6.96
C ARG A 194 -21.28 0.21 -6.17
N LEU A 195 -21.23 0.84 -5.00
CA LEU A 195 -22.43 1.14 -4.22
C LEU A 195 -23.31 2.19 -4.93
N ASP A 196 -22.67 3.18 -5.53
CA ASP A 196 -23.29 4.18 -6.39
C ASP A 196 -22.93 3.92 -7.86
N SER A 197 -23.91 3.40 -8.60
CA SER A 197 -23.80 3.11 -10.03
C SER A 197 -24.19 4.29 -10.93
N THR A 198 -24.41 5.49 -10.39
CA THR A 198 -24.65 6.69 -11.20
C THR A 198 -23.46 6.96 -12.12
N GLU A 199 -23.69 7.66 -13.24
CA GLU A 199 -22.61 8.05 -14.15
C GLU A 199 -21.58 8.94 -13.45
N ASP A 200 -20.30 8.72 -13.75
CA ASP A 200 -19.21 9.44 -13.09
C ASP A 200 -19.25 10.94 -13.41
N GLY A 201 -19.55 11.31 -14.67
CA GLY A 201 -19.75 12.71 -15.06
C GLY A 201 -20.81 13.46 -14.23
N GLN A 202 -21.84 12.77 -13.70
CA GLN A 202 -22.82 13.38 -12.80
C GLN A 202 -22.28 13.53 -11.37
N TYR A 203 -21.59 12.51 -10.87
CA TYR A 203 -21.02 12.49 -9.52
C TYR A 203 -19.89 13.51 -9.34
N TYR A 204 -19.00 13.63 -10.32
CA TYR A 204 -17.84 14.54 -10.31
C TYR A 204 -18.13 15.94 -10.86
N ARG A 205 -19.40 16.23 -11.20
CA ARG A 205 -19.81 17.55 -11.71
C ARG A 205 -19.53 18.69 -10.74
N LYS A 206 -19.71 18.45 -9.43
CA LYS A 206 -19.44 19.46 -8.39
C LYS A 206 -17.96 19.38 -7.99
N PRO A 207 -17.20 20.48 -8.11
CA PRO A 207 -15.79 20.49 -7.75
C PRO A 207 -15.60 20.22 -6.26
N ARG A 208 -14.53 19.49 -5.94
CA ARG A 208 -14.07 19.17 -4.59
C ARG A 208 -12.67 19.71 -4.40
N LEU A 209 -12.58 20.97 -4.01
CA LEU A 209 -11.31 21.65 -3.75
C LEU A 209 -10.78 21.30 -2.34
N VAL A 210 -10.56 20.02 -2.08
CA VAL A 210 -10.11 19.49 -0.77
C VAL A 210 -8.88 18.62 -0.94
N GLU A 211 -8.02 18.60 0.08
CA GLU A 211 -6.88 17.69 0.12
C GLU A 211 -7.34 16.29 0.54
N HIS A 212 -6.94 15.26 -0.22
CA HIS A 212 -7.37 13.87 0.01
C HIS A 212 -6.50 13.09 1.02
N LEU A 213 -5.26 13.56 1.23
CA LEU A 213 -4.28 12.99 2.14
C LEU A 213 -3.87 14.00 3.18
N ASP A 214 -3.57 13.54 4.39
CA ASP A 214 -2.86 14.37 5.35
C ASP A 214 -1.44 14.76 4.85
N SER A 215 -0.86 15.80 5.46
CA SER A 215 0.39 16.38 4.98
C SER A 215 1.61 15.45 5.12
N GLN A 216 1.59 14.48 6.04
CA GLN A 216 2.66 13.50 6.21
C GLN A 216 2.60 12.45 5.10
N ALA A 217 1.41 11.91 4.81
CA ALA A 217 1.19 11.01 3.69
C ALA A 217 1.57 11.66 2.35
N ARG A 218 1.18 12.92 2.14
CA ARG A 218 1.57 13.69 0.96
C ARG A 218 3.09 13.84 0.82
N ALA A 219 3.80 14.07 1.93
CA ALA A 219 5.27 14.18 1.90
C ALA A 219 5.94 12.86 1.48
N HIS A 220 5.42 11.72 1.93
CA HIS A 220 5.92 10.41 1.49
C HIS A 220 5.68 10.17 0.00
N LEU A 221 4.49 10.50 -0.51
CA LEU A 221 4.18 10.36 -1.92
C LEU A 221 5.10 11.24 -2.78
N LEU A 222 5.29 12.51 -2.42
CA LEU A 222 6.22 13.43 -3.10
C LEU A 222 7.67 12.90 -3.09
N ALA A 223 8.15 12.39 -1.96
CA ALA A 223 9.49 11.83 -1.86
C ALA A 223 9.68 10.61 -2.78
N CYS A 224 8.65 9.77 -2.94
CA CYS A 224 8.69 8.67 -3.91
C CYS A 224 8.76 9.19 -5.35
N MET A 225 7.95 10.19 -5.68
CA MET A 225 7.89 10.72 -7.04
C MET A 225 9.21 11.38 -7.43
N ALA A 226 9.83 12.13 -6.53
CA ALA A 226 11.14 12.72 -6.73
C ALA A 226 12.24 11.67 -6.99
N GLY A 227 12.10 10.44 -6.50
CA GLY A 227 13.02 9.34 -6.77
C GLY A 227 12.78 8.63 -8.12
N CYS A 228 11.63 8.84 -8.75
CA CYS A 228 11.24 8.18 -10.01
C CYS A 228 11.36 9.12 -11.24
N MET A 229 11.32 10.43 -11.02
CA MET A 229 11.23 11.42 -12.09
C MET A 229 12.47 12.31 -12.14
N SER A 230 12.78 12.81 -13.33
CA SER A 230 13.83 13.79 -13.57
C SER A 230 13.24 15.11 -14.07
N GLU A 231 13.93 16.21 -13.82
CA GLU A 231 13.56 17.52 -14.37
C GLU A 231 13.37 17.44 -15.88
N GLY A 232 12.32 18.09 -16.38
CA GLY A 232 11.96 18.08 -17.80
C GLY A 232 11.24 16.82 -18.29
N ASN A 233 10.96 15.82 -17.44
CA ASN A 233 10.09 14.71 -17.84
C ASN A 233 8.70 15.21 -18.25
N HIS A 234 8.17 14.60 -19.32
CA HIS A 234 6.79 14.75 -19.77
C HIS A 234 5.92 13.75 -19.02
N VAL A 235 5.05 14.24 -18.15
CA VAL A 235 4.23 13.41 -17.26
C VAL A 235 2.76 13.51 -17.65
N LEU A 236 2.08 12.36 -17.74
CA LEU A 236 0.64 12.29 -17.83
C LEU A 236 0.07 11.89 -16.46
N ASP A 237 -0.69 12.77 -15.83
CA ASP A 237 -1.41 12.52 -14.58
C ASP A 237 -2.85 12.07 -14.89
N LEU A 238 -3.11 10.76 -14.75
CA LEU A 238 -4.41 10.15 -15.00
C LEU A 238 -5.35 10.34 -13.82
N MET A 239 -6.60 10.66 -14.12
CA MET A 239 -7.64 10.97 -13.14
C MET A 239 -7.26 12.13 -12.21
N SER A 240 -6.57 13.12 -12.78
CA SER A 240 -6.10 14.31 -12.09
C SER A 240 -7.25 15.16 -11.56
N SER A 241 -6.95 15.94 -10.52
CA SER A 241 -7.85 16.89 -9.86
C SER A 241 -7.03 18.12 -9.45
N VAL A 242 -7.38 18.79 -8.35
CA VAL A 242 -6.72 20.01 -7.85
C VAL A 242 -5.26 19.79 -7.40
N GLN A 243 -4.85 18.54 -7.14
CA GLN A 243 -3.49 18.18 -6.74
C GLN A 243 -3.01 16.93 -7.50
N SER A 244 -1.78 16.99 -8.04
CA SER A 244 -1.13 15.86 -8.72
C SER A 244 -0.12 15.09 -7.84
N HIS A 245 0.30 15.65 -6.69
CA HIS A 245 1.33 15.05 -5.82
C HIS A 245 2.68 14.81 -6.51
N LEU A 246 3.08 15.71 -7.41
CA LEU A 246 4.32 15.63 -8.19
C LEU A 246 5.33 16.69 -7.74
N PRO A 247 6.65 16.45 -7.90
CA PRO A 247 7.67 17.46 -7.67
C PRO A 247 7.59 18.58 -8.74
N GLU A 248 8.25 19.70 -8.45
CA GLU A 248 8.38 20.82 -9.38
C GLU A 248 9.34 20.48 -10.55
N GLY A 249 9.33 21.29 -11.62
CA GLY A 249 10.25 21.14 -12.75
C GLY A 249 9.84 20.12 -13.82
N LEU A 250 8.60 19.65 -13.79
CA LEU A 250 8.04 18.68 -14.73
C LEU A 250 7.13 19.36 -15.77
N SER A 251 6.97 18.72 -16.93
CA SER A 251 5.93 19.11 -17.90
C SER A 251 4.72 18.19 -17.73
N VAL A 252 3.74 18.62 -16.94
CA VAL A 252 2.62 17.77 -16.52
C VAL A 252 1.35 18.06 -17.33
N THR A 253 0.83 17.03 -17.99
CA THR A 253 -0.50 17.03 -18.60
C THR A 253 -1.47 16.28 -17.69
N GLY A 254 -2.52 16.94 -17.23
CA GLY A 254 -3.55 16.31 -16.38
C GLY A 254 -4.75 15.86 -17.20
N LEU A 255 -5.24 14.65 -16.92
CA LEU A 255 -6.48 14.14 -17.48
C LEU A 255 -7.43 13.85 -16.33
N GLY A 256 -8.54 14.58 -16.23
CA GLY A 256 -9.48 14.48 -15.11
C GLY A 256 -10.93 14.66 -15.52
N MET A 257 -11.84 14.72 -14.55
CA MET A 257 -13.29 14.80 -14.83
C MET A 257 -13.92 16.16 -14.53
N ASN A 258 -13.19 17.05 -13.85
CA ASN A 258 -13.71 18.36 -13.46
C ASN A 258 -12.78 19.49 -13.94
N ALA A 259 -13.28 20.36 -14.81
CA ALA A 259 -12.49 21.45 -15.39
C ALA A 259 -12.02 22.47 -14.35
N GLU A 260 -12.83 22.76 -13.32
CA GLU A 260 -12.49 23.75 -12.29
C GLU A 260 -11.37 23.22 -11.38
N GLU A 261 -11.39 21.94 -11.04
CA GLU A 261 -10.31 21.28 -10.29
C GLU A 261 -9.01 21.26 -11.09
N LEU A 262 -9.08 20.86 -12.37
CA LEU A 262 -7.91 20.82 -13.26
C LEU A 262 -7.32 22.22 -13.47
N GLN A 263 -8.16 23.24 -13.64
CA GLN A 263 -7.72 24.62 -13.77
C GLN A 263 -7.06 25.16 -12.49
N ALA A 264 -7.50 24.70 -11.32
CA ALA A 264 -6.94 25.09 -10.03
C ALA A 264 -5.62 24.38 -9.69
N ASN A 265 -5.27 23.31 -10.42
CA ASN A 265 -4.04 22.56 -10.18
C ASN A 265 -2.82 23.29 -10.77
N SER A 266 -2.01 23.85 -9.87
CA SER A 266 -0.85 24.68 -10.24
C SER A 266 0.30 23.94 -10.92
N VAL A 267 0.30 22.60 -10.89
CA VAL A 267 1.36 21.78 -11.50
C VAL A 267 1.08 21.49 -12.98
N LEU A 268 -0.17 21.59 -13.42
CA LEU A 268 -0.55 21.23 -14.79
C LEU A 268 -0.17 22.34 -15.78
N VAL A 269 0.63 21.98 -16.80
CA VAL A 269 0.88 22.86 -17.95
C VAL A 269 -0.22 22.76 -18.99
N GLN A 270 -0.89 21.62 -19.04
CA GLN A 270 -2.01 21.32 -19.92
C GLN A 270 -2.99 20.41 -19.18
N TRP A 271 -4.27 20.51 -19.51
CA TRP A 271 -5.27 19.60 -18.95
C TRP A 271 -6.40 19.32 -19.91
N LEU A 272 -7.06 18.17 -19.71
CA LEU A 272 -8.21 17.73 -20.49
C LEU A 272 -9.26 17.09 -19.60
N VAL A 273 -10.53 17.44 -19.83
CA VAL A 273 -11.66 16.72 -19.25
C VAL A 273 -11.92 15.46 -20.07
N HIS A 274 -11.79 14.30 -19.44
CA HIS A 274 -11.96 13.00 -20.07
C HIS A 274 -12.34 11.94 -19.02
N ASP A 275 -13.47 11.27 -19.24
CA ASP A 275 -13.93 10.18 -18.38
C ASP A 275 -13.38 8.84 -18.91
N LEU A 276 -12.43 8.26 -18.17
CA LEU A 276 -11.80 6.98 -18.51
C LEU A 276 -12.71 5.77 -18.34
N ASN A 277 -13.77 5.87 -17.54
CA ASN A 277 -14.74 4.80 -17.36
C ASN A 277 -15.77 4.78 -18.49
N GLU A 278 -16.07 5.95 -19.09
CA GLU A 278 -16.88 6.04 -20.31
C GLU A 278 -16.05 5.71 -21.57
N ASN A 279 -14.88 6.33 -21.71
CA ASN A 279 -13.98 6.11 -22.84
C ASN A 279 -12.54 5.88 -22.35
N PRO A 280 -12.06 4.64 -22.31
CA PRO A 280 -10.72 4.35 -21.80
C PRO A 280 -9.59 4.67 -22.80
N VAL A 281 -9.90 5.16 -24.02
CA VAL A 281 -8.89 5.48 -25.05
C VAL A 281 -8.29 6.85 -24.79
N LEU A 282 -6.98 6.88 -24.51
CA LEU A 282 -6.27 8.12 -24.19
C LEU A 282 -6.12 9.00 -25.46
N PRO A 283 -6.52 10.28 -25.43
CA PRO A 283 -6.51 11.17 -26.60
C PRO A 283 -5.12 11.75 -26.92
N PHE A 284 -4.07 10.94 -26.76
CA PHE A 284 -2.69 11.32 -27.01
C PHE A 284 -2.04 10.38 -28.02
N ALA A 285 -1.05 10.88 -28.75
CA ALA A 285 -0.26 10.06 -29.65
C ALA A 285 0.54 9.00 -28.87
N LYS A 286 0.92 7.91 -29.54
CA LYS A 286 1.85 6.93 -28.97
C LYS A 286 3.15 7.60 -28.54
N GLU A 287 3.78 7.10 -27.48
CA GLU A 287 5.14 7.51 -27.07
C GLU A 287 5.31 9.02 -26.82
N SER A 288 4.28 9.66 -26.26
CA SER A 288 4.25 11.09 -25.96
C SER A 288 4.81 11.45 -24.57
N PHE A 289 4.82 10.51 -23.62
CA PHE A 289 5.16 10.76 -22.22
C PHE A 289 6.32 9.88 -21.74
N ASP A 290 7.11 10.43 -20.82
CA ASP A 290 8.17 9.69 -20.11
C ASP A 290 7.59 8.91 -18.93
N VAL A 291 6.60 9.49 -18.26
CA VAL A 291 5.95 8.91 -17.07
C VAL A 291 4.44 9.07 -17.17
N VAL A 292 3.72 8.03 -16.78
CA VAL A 292 2.27 8.06 -16.54
C VAL A 292 2.03 7.79 -15.07
N CYS A 293 1.26 8.64 -14.42
CA CYS A 293 0.87 8.49 -13.03
C CYS A 293 -0.64 8.26 -12.91
N CYS A 294 -1.07 7.50 -11.90
CA CYS A 294 -2.44 7.42 -11.44
C CYS A 294 -2.45 7.48 -9.92
N HIS A 295 -2.66 8.68 -9.38
CA HIS A 295 -2.61 8.95 -7.95
C HIS A 295 -4.01 8.91 -7.34
N LEU A 296 -4.18 8.07 -6.31
CA LEU A 296 -5.38 7.99 -5.46
C LEU A 296 -6.68 7.75 -6.25
N SER A 297 -6.57 7.06 -7.39
CA SER A 297 -7.68 6.95 -8.35
C SER A 297 -7.86 5.59 -9.01
N PHE A 298 -6.87 4.69 -8.92
CA PHE A 298 -6.91 3.38 -9.58
C PHE A 298 -8.10 2.54 -9.10
N GLU A 299 -8.45 2.68 -7.83
CA GLU A 299 -9.54 1.99 -7.15
C GLU A 299 -10.94 2.27 -7.72
N TYR A 300 -11.07 3.34 -8.52
CA TYR A 300 -12.30 3.72 -9.18
C TYR A 300 -12.38 3.22 -10.63
N LEU A 301 -11.34 2.64 -11.23
CA LEU A 301 -11.41 2.22 -12.63
C LEU A 301 -12.31 1.00 -12.84
N LEU A 302 -13.26 1.10 -13.78
CA LEU A 302 -14.14 -0.01 -14.19
C LEU A 302 -13.49 -0.93 -15.25
N ASN A 303 -12.48 -0.43 -15.96
CA ASN A 303 -11.74 -1.19 -16.95
C ASN A 303 -10.22 -0.89 -16.86
N PRO A 304 -9.59 -1.23 -15.72
CA PRO A 304 -8.21 -0.85 -15.46
C PRO A 304 -7.24 -1.50 -16.45
N GLU A 305 -7.52 -2.72 -16.92
CA GLU A 305 -6.69 -3.41 -17.93
C GLU A 305 -6.63 -2.64 -19.26
N GLN A 306 -7.75 -2.06 -19.72
CA GLN A 306 -7.75 -1.26 -20.95
C GLN A 306 -7.06 0.10 -20.75
N VAL A 307 -7.30 0.77 -19.63
CA VAL A 307 -6.64 2.05 -19.33
C VAL A 307 -5.13 1.87 -19.22
N MET A 308 -4.66 0.80 -18.56
CA MET A 308 -3.23 0.53 -18.43
C MET A 308 -2.56 0.12 -19.75
N ARG A 309 -3.29 -0.52 -20.68
CA ARG A 309 -2.81 -0.73 -22.06
C ARG A 309 -2.65 0.59 -22.80
N GLU A 310 -3.58 1.52 -22.63
CA GLU A 310 -3.48 2.86 -23.24
C GLU A 310 -2.35 3.68 -22.60
N ALA A 311 -2.16 3.59 -21.28
CA ALA A 311 -1.01 4.18 -20.60
C ALA A 311 0.31 3.67 -21.20
N ALA A 312 0.43 2.36 -21.41
CA ALA A 312 1.60 1.78 -22.07
C ALA A 312 1.75 2.28 -23.53
N ARG A 313 0.65 2.48 -24.27
CA ARG A 313 0.70 3.02 -25.64
C ARG A 313 1.27 4.43 -25.68
N VAL A 314 0.85 5.31 -24.76
CA VAL A 314 1.28 6.72 -24.74
C VAL A 314 2.65 6.91 -24.10
N LEU A 315 3.15 5.94 -23.32
CA LEU A 315 4.51 5.95 -22.79
C LEU A 315 5.57 5.71 -23.87
N ARG A 316 6.67 6.45 -23.79
CA ARG A 316 7.90 6.18 -24.57
C ARG A 316 8.49 4.83 -24.17
N PRO A 317 9.34 4.20 -25.03
CA PRO A 317 10.10 3.03 -24.63
C PRO A 317 10.86 3.28 -23.32
N SER A 318 10.86 2.30 -22.41
CA SER A 318 11.41 2.42 -21.04
C SER A 318 10.75 3.48 -20.15
N GLY A 319 9.63 4.08 -20.58
CA GLY A 319 8.85 4.99 -19.76
C GLY A 319 8.22 4.29 -18.56
N GLN A 320 7.91 5.05 -17.51
CA GLN A 320 7.46 4.50 -16.23
C GLN A 320 5.96 4.66 -16.02
N ILE A 321 5.32 3.64 -15.46
CA ILE A 321 4.00 3.73 -14.86
C ILE A 321 4.14 3.81 -13.35
N ILE A 322 3.36 4.71 -12.73
CA ILE A 322 3.29 4.87 -11.29
C ILE A 322 1.83 4.87 -10.88
N VAL A 323 1.46 3.95 -10.00
CA VAL A 323 0.13 3.90 -9.38
C VAL A 323 0.31 4.08 -7.90
N SER A 324 -0.41 5.02 -7.28
CA SER A 324 -0.39 5.16 -5.83
C SER A 324 -1.80 5.23 -5.26
N PHE A 325 -1.97 4.77 -4.03
CA PHE A 325 -3.25 4.77 -3.34
C PHE A 325 -3.06 4.84 -1.83
N SER A 326 -4.15 5.11 -1.13
CA SER A 326 -4.24 5.14 0.33
C SER A 326 -5.51 4.43 0.80
N ASN A 327 -5.79 4.47 2.09
CA ASN A 327 -7.06 4.05 2.68
C ASN A 327 -8.12 5.15 2.70
N ARG A 328 -7.81 6.33 2.16
CA ARG A 328 -8.74 7.44 1.96
C ARG A 328 -9.34 7.35 0.55
N TRP A 329 -10.56 6.82 0.45
CA TRP A 329 -11.32 6.71 -0.80
C TRP A 329 -12.81 6.93 -0.57
N PHE A 330 -13.56 7.20 -1.64
CA PHE A 330 -15.02 7.39 -1.59
C PHE A 330 -15.75 6.04 -1.65
N PRO A 331 -16.38 5.58 -0.55
CA PRO A 331 -16.95 4.25 -0.52
C PRO A 331 -18.07 4.01 -1.51
N GLU A 332 -18.76 5.08 -1.90
CA GLU A 332 -19.85 5.04 -2.87
C GLU A 332 -19.35 4.63 -4.26
N LYS A 333 -18.16 5.10 -4.66
CA LYS A 333 -17.63 4.98 -6.03
C LYS A 333 -16.53 3.95 -6.20
N VAL A 334 -15.91 3.49 -5.12
CA VAL A 334 -14.83 2.52 -5.23
C VAL A 334 -15.34 1.17 -5.73
N THR A 335 -14.54 0.48 -6.53
CA THR A 335 -14.88 -0.87 -7.02
C THR A 335 -14.96 -1.87 -5.87
N ARG A 336 -15.91 -2.82 -5.96
CA ARG A 336 -16.16 -3.82 -4.91
C ARG A 336 -14.93 -4.67 -4.60
N ILE A 337 -14.12 -5.02 -5.61
CA ILE A 337 -12.89 -5.78 -5.39
C ILE A 337 -11.92 -5.04 -4.48
N TRP A 338 -11.78 -3.72 -4.64
CA TRP A 338 -10.89 -2.91 -3.81
C TRP A 338 -11.25 -2.96 -2.32
N GLN A 339 -12.56 -2.99 -2.02
CA GLN A 339 -13.10 -3.09 -0.67
C GLN A 339 -12.86 -4.48 -0.06
N LYS A 340 -12.84 -5.52 -0.90
CA LYS A 340 -12.60 -6.92 -0.48
C LYS A 340 -11.11 -7.25 -0.28
N LEU A 341 -10.19 -6.46 -0.84
CA LEU A 341 -8.74 -6.70 -0.81
C LEU A 341 -8.12 -6.18 0.50
N HIS A 342 -7.19 -6.96 1.07
CA HIS A 342 -6.26 -6.42 2.06
C HIS A 342 -5.39 -5.31 1.45
N GLU A 343 -4.93 -4.36 2.25
CA GLU A 343 -4.19 -3.17 1.77
C GLU A 343 -2.95 -3.54 0.95
N PHE A 344 -2.16 -4.50 1.44
CA PHE A 344 -1.01 -5.04 0.71
C PHE A 344 -1.43 -5.89 -0.50
N GLU A 345 -2.57 -6.59 -0.42
CA GLU A 345 -3.09 -7.37 -1.56
C GLU A 345 -3.51 -6.46 -2.72
N ARG A 346 -3.91 -5.20 -2.45
CA ARG A 346 -4.18 -4.21 -3.50
C ARG A 346 -2.93 -3.92 -4.34
N MET A 347 -1.73 -3.93 -3.77
CA MET A 347 -0.49 -3.77 -4.55
C MET A 347 -0.31 -4.94 -5.52
N SER A 348 -0.56 -6.17 -5.06
CA SER A 348 -0.55 -7.36 -5.92
C SER A 348 -1.60 -7.29 -7.03
N TYR A 349 -2.80 -6.80 -6.72
CA TYR A 349 -3.84 -6.56 -7.71
C TYR A 349 -3.40 -5.53 -8.76
N VAL A 350 -2.82 -4.40 -8.36
CA VAL A 350 -2.28 -3.41 -9.30
C VAL A 350 -1.20 -4.02 -10.20
N VAL A 351 -0.22 -4.74 -9.62
CA VAL A 351 0.82 -5.44 -10.40
C VAL A 351 0.18 -6.42 -11.38
N SER A 352 -0.86 -7.14 -10.98
CA SER A 352 -1.57 -8.10 -11.84
C SER A 352 -2.20 -7.47 -13.08
N VAL A 353 -2.72 -6.24 -12.95
CA VAL A 353 -3.29 -5.49 -14.08
C VAL A 353 -2.17 -4.97 -14.99
N LEU A 354 -1.05 -4.53 -14.41
CA LEU A 354 0.07 -3.93 -15.16
C LEU A 354 0.94 -4.95 -15.91
N ARG A 355 1.05 -6.19 -15.41
CA ARG A 355 2.05 -7.18 -15.87
C ARG A 355 2.09 -7.47 -17.38
N ASN A 356 0.97 -7.29 -18.07
CA ASN A 356 0.86 -7.55 -19.51
C ASN A 356 1.62 -6.52 -20.36
N ALA A 357 1.80 -5.30 -19.86
CA ALA A 357 2.47 -4.21 -20.58
C ALA A 357 3.72 -3.67 -19.86
N PHE A 358 3.91 -4.03 -18.59
CA PHE A 358 4.96 -3.52 -17.73
C PHE A 358 5.79 -4.64 -17.08
N THR A 359 6.99 -4.29 -16.63
CA THR A 359 7.98 -5.16 -15.96
C THR A 359 8.73 -4.36 -14.89
N ASP A 360 9.69 -4.99 -14.21
CA ASP A 360 10.61 -4.37 -13.25
C ASP A 360 9.87 -3.66 -12.10
N PHE A 361 8.87 -4.36 -11.55
CA PHE A 361 7.98 -3.77 -10.57
C PHE A 361 8.70 -3.47 -9.24
N THR A 362 8.39 -2.33 -8.65
CA THR A 362 8.67 -2.06 -7.23
C THR A 362 7.36 -1.70 -6.52
N THR A 363 7.11 -2.29 -5.37
CA THR A 363 6.04 -1.86 -4.47
C THR A 363 6.64 -1.23 -3.22
N THR A 364 6.10 -0.08 -2.81
CA THR A 364 6.56 0.67 -1.65
C THR A 364 5.38 1.02 -0.75
N SER A 365 5.49 0.80 0.55
CA SER A 365 4.50 1.21 1.55
C SER A 365 5.09 2.13 2.62
N PHE A 366 4.29 3.09 3.10
CA PHE A 366 4.60 3.94 4.24
C PHE A 366 3.44 3.88 5.22
N ARG A 367 3.72 3.49 6.46
CA ARG A 367 2.67 3.28 7.47
C ARG A 367 3.14 3.57 8.89
N ASN A 368 2.18 3.80 9.76
CA ASN A 368 2.33 4.05 11.20
C ASN A 368 2.93 5.42 11.60
N TRP A 369 3.12 6.35 10.65
CA TRP A 369 3.49 7.72 11.01
C TRP A 369 2.38 8.40 11.83
N PRO A 370 2.71 9.31 12.76
CA PRO A 370 1.72 10.04 13.52
C PRO A 370 0.95 10.98 12.59
N ARG A 371 -0.37 11.08 12.77
CA ARG A 371 -1.17 12.06 12.05
C ARG A 371 -0.69 13.48 12.39
N PRO A 372 -0.56 14.39 11.42
CA PRO A 372 -0.23 15.79 11.70
C PRO A 372 -1.26 16.48 12.60
N LYS A 373 -0.81 17.27 13.59
CA LYS A 373 -1.69 17.96 14.56
C LYS A 373 -2.69 18.94 13.93
N GLY A 374 -2.38 19.45 12.74
CA GLY A 374 -3.25 20.37 12.00
C GLY A 374 -4.29 19.67 11.11
N ASP A 375 -4.26 18.34 11.03
CA ASP A 375 -5.19 17.58 10.19
C ASP A 375 -6.60 17.54 10.82
N PRO A 376 -7.68 17.71 10.03
CA PRO A 376 -9.05 17.65 10.55
C PRO A 376 -9.40 16.36 11.28
N HIS A 377 -8.76 15.24 10.93
CA HIS A 377 -9.03 13.93 11.54
C HIS A 377 -8.09 13.58 12.69
N TYR A 378 -7.23 14.50 13.17
CA TYR A 378 -6.22 14.24 14.20
C TYR A 378 -6.77 13.60 15.49
N PHE A 379 -7.97 14.01 15.92
CA PHE A 379 -8.57 13.46 17.15
C PHE A 379 -9.24 12.09 16.94
N GLU A 380 -9.63 11.76 15.70
CA GLU A 380 -10.32 10.53 15.34
C GLU A 380 -9.34 9.41 14.96
N LEU A 381 -8.26 9.78 14.26
CA LEU A 381 -7.28 8.88 13.69
C LEU A 381 -5.88 9.30 14.15
N GLN A 382 -5.24 8.49 14.99
CA GLN A 382 -3.91 8.82 15.52
C GLN A 382 -2.78 8.63 14.51
N VAL A 383 -3.02 7.82 13.48
CA VAL A 383 -2.04 7.46 12.45
C VAL A 383 -2.36 8.22 11.16
N SER A 384 -1.30 8.68 10.50
CA SER A 384 -1.33 9.27 9.16
C SER A 384 -1.87 8.27 8.15
N ASP A 385 -2.47 8.77 7.08
CA ASP A 385 -2.93 7.98 5.97
C ASP A 385 -1.76 7.14 5.40
N PRO A 386 -1.87 5.80 5.35
CA PRO A 386 -0.81 5.01 4.75
C PRO A 386 -0.74 5.28 3.25
N VAL A 387 0.46 5.18 2.69
CA VAL A 387 0.69 5.38 1.25
C VAL A 387 1.27 4.11 0.66
N TYR A 388 0.67 3.65 -0.43
CA TYR A 388 1.15 2.52 -1.22
C TYR A 388 1.47 3.02 -2.63
N VAL A 389 2.62 2.62 -3.16
CA VAL A 389 3.09 3.01 -4.49
C VAL A 389 3.54 1.75 -5.22
N VAL A 390 3.05 1.57 -6.44
CA VAL A 390 3.50 0.54 -7.39
C VAL A 390 4.10 1.25 -8.59
N THR A 391 5.37 0.95 -8.88
CA THR A 391 6.06 1.44 -10.08
C THR A 391 6.38 0.28 -11.01
N GLY A 392 6.44 0.55 -12.31
CA GLY A 392 6.89 -0.41 -13.32
C GLY A 392 7.41 0.29 -14.58
N SER A 393 8.22 -0.43 -15.34
CA SER A 393 8.79 0.03 -16.61
C SER A 393 8.02 -0.57 -17.78
N LYS A 394 7.75 0.22 -18.81
CA LYS A 394 7.14 -0.28 -20.06
C LYS A 394 8.04 -1.35 -20.68
N ARG A 395 7.44 -2.47 -21.10
CA ARG A 395 8.12 -3.58 -21.79
C ARG A 395 8.62 -3.22 -23.19
#